data_AF-A0A261CWB8-F1
#
_entry.id   AF-A0A261CWB8-F1
#
_cell.length_a   1.000
_cell.length_b   1.000
_cell.length_c   1.000
_cell.angle_alpha   90.00
_cell.angle_beta   90.00
_cell.angle_gamma   90.00
#
_symmetry.space_group_name_H-M   'P 1'
#
loop_
_entity.id
_entity.type
_entity.pdbx_description
1 polymer ?
#
loop_
_entity_poly.entity_id
_entity_poly.type
_entity_poly.pdbx_seq_one_letter_code
_entity_poly.pdbx_strand_id
1 'polypeptide(L)'
;MRNIVRVDGKERFVPSIETIRFELEGRLRDVEESIGKTHLSIRWEPMSKVARVGACITNYTWEPRMQVLERLVQFQQAHADDFALDFDIVPLNAVQDEEFAEA
;
A
#
# COMPACT_ATOMS: atom_id res chain seq x y z
N MET A 1 -9.12 3.15 -13.04
CA MET A 1 -10.58 3.41 -13.07
C MET A 1 -11.00 3.70 -11.62
N ARG A 2 -11.62 4.84 -11.31
CA ARG A 2 -12.04 5.14 -9.92
C ARG A 2 -13.46 4.59 -9.70
N ASN A 3 -13.62 3.72 -8.70
CA ASN A 3 -14.95 3.31 -8.26
C ASN A 3 -15.53 4.42 -7.39
N ILE A 4 -16.39 5.24 -8.00
CA ILE A 4 -17.10 6.32 -7.33
C ILE A 4 -18.54 5.86 -7.12
N VAL A 5 -18.98 5.85 -5.87
CA VAL A 5 -20.36 5.52 -5.51
C VAL A 5 -21.03 6.77 -4.99
N ARG A 6 -22.25 7.08 -5.47
CA ARG A 6 -23.06 8.14 -4.90
C ARG A 6 -23.72 7.63 -3.62
N VAL A 7 -23.37 8.25 -2.49
CA VAL A 7 -24.02 8.04 -1.19
C VAL A 7 -24.48 9.41 -0.71
N ASP A 8 -25.79 9.56 -0.46
CA ASP A 8 -26.41 10.82 0.02
C ASP A 8 -26.11 12.05 -0.87
N GLY A 9 -26.11 11.87 -2.19
CA GLY A 9 -25.86 12.96 -3.15
C GLY A 9 -24.42 13.45 -3.22
N LYS A 10 -23.50 12.85 -2.46
CA LYS A 10 -22.05 13.08 -2.56
C LYS A 10 -21.39 11.90 -3.27
N GLU A 11 -20.48 12.20 -4.18
CA GLU A 11 -19.58 11.22 -4.76
C GLU A 11 -18.59 10.80 -3.67
N ARG A 12 -18.67 9.54 -3.23
CA ARG A 12 -17.69 8.95 -2.31
C ARG A 12 -16.82 7.98 -3.07
N PHE A 13 -15.51 8.09 -2.87
CA PHE A 13 -14.58 7.08 -3.31
C PHE A 13 -14.81 5.82 -2.48
N VAL A 14 -15.07 4.70 -3.17
CA VAL A 14 -15.08 3.38 -2.53
C VAL A 14 -13.84 2.65 -3.03
N PRO A 15 -12.75 2.63 -2.25
CA PRO A 15 -11.52 1.98 -2.69
C PRO A 15 -11.79 0.48 -2.88
N SER A 16 -11.44 -0.02 -4.06
CA SER A 16 -11.22 -1.45 -4.26
C SER A 16 -9.76 -1.77 -4.00
N ILE A 17 -9.46 -3.04 -3.71
CA ILE A 17 -8.08 -3.52 -3.54
C ILE A 17 -7.24 -3.18 -4.78
N GLU A 18 -7.80 -3.35 -5.98
CA GLU A 18 -7.14 -3.03 -7.25
C GLU A 18 -6.86 -1.54 -7.40
N THR A 19 -7.75 -0.69 -6.90
CA THR A 19 -7.56 0.77 -6.98
C THR A 19 -6.44 1.22 -6.04
N ILE A 20 -6.44 0.72 -4.80
CA ILE A 20 -5.36 0.99 -3.82
C ILE A 20 -4.03 0.47 -4.41
N ARG A 21 -4.02 -0.75 -4.94
CA ARG A 21 -2.85 -1.36 -5.56
C ARG A 21 -2.29 -0.51 -6.68
N PHE A 22 -3.13 -0.16 -7.65
CA PHE A 22 -2.72 0.62 -8.82
C PHE A 22 -2.11 1.96 -8.44
N GLU A 23 -2.70 2.65 -7.47
CA GLU A 23 -2.19 3.94 -7.01
C GLU A 23 -0.86 3.80 -6.27
N LEU A 24 -0.74 2.84 -5.36
CA LEU A 24 0.51 2.57 -4.65
C LEU A 24 1.63 2.14 -5.59
N GLU A 25 1.35 1.26 -6.55
CA GLU A 25 2.31 0.89 -7.60
C GLU A 25 2.75 2.14 -8.38
N GLY A 26 1.83 3.01 -8.77
CA GLY A 26 2.15 4.27 -9.44
C GLY A 26 3.04 5.19 -8.60
N ARG A 27 2.81 5.25 -7.28
CA ARG A 27 3.58 6.06 -6.32
C ARG A 27 4.95 5.49 -5.97
N LEU A 28 5.21 4.22 -6.24
CA LEU A 28 6.50 3.58 -5.97
C LEU A 28 7.40 3.50 -7.20
N ARG A 29 6.87 3.77 -8.41
CA ARG A 29 7.64 3.75 -9.66
C ARG A 29 8.81 4.72 -9.68
N ASP A 30 8.66 5.88 -9.05
CA ASP A 30 9.69 6.93 -9.01
C ASP A 30 10.89 6.55 -8.13
N VAL A 31 10.71 5.61 -7.20
CA VAL A 31 11.75 5.09 -6.31
C VAL A 31 12.13 3.64 -6.62
N GLU A 32 11.56 3.05 -7.69
CA GLU A 32 11.71 1.64 -8.07
C GLU A 32 13.18 1.24 -8.25
N GLU A 33 14.00 2.10 -8.87
CA GLU A 33 15.43 1.85 -9.04
C GLU A 33 16.17 1.70 -7.70
N SER A 34 15.74 2.44 -6.68
CA SER A 34 16.35 2.43 -5.35
C SER A 34 15.85 1.26 -4.49
N ILE A 35 14.55 0.98 -4.51
CA ILE A 35 13.92 -0.05 -3.65
C ILE A 35 14.03 -1.47 -4.23
N GLY A 36 14.28 -1.58 -5.54
CA GLY A 36 14.33 -2.85 -6.26
C GLY A 36 12.95 -3.48 -6.45
N LYS A 37 12.89 -4.80 -6.65
CA LYS A 37 11.60 -5.48 -6.83
C LYS A 37 10.72 -5.27 -5.61
N THR A 38 9.45 -4.97 -5.87
CA THR A 38 8.44 -4.71 -4.86
C THR A 38 7.28 -5.68 -4.99
N HIS A 39 6.80 -6.21 -3.86
CA HIS A 39 5.54 -6.94 -3.77
C HIS A 39 4.60 -6.27 -2.77
N LEU A 40 3.35 -6.03 -3.18
CA LEU A 40 2.34 -5.38 -2.34
C LEU A 40 1.26 -6.39 -1.92
N SER A 41 1.13 -6.59 -0.62
CA SER A 41 -0.01 -7.26 0.00
C SER A 41 -1.01 -6.21 0.47
N ILE A 42 -2.27 -6.29 0.05
CA ILE A 42 -3.28 -5.26 0.34
C ILE A 42 -4.55 -5.95 0.83
N ARG A 43 -5.04 -5.50 1.98
CA ARG A 43 -6.33 -5.91 2.55
C ARG A 43 -7.19 -4.68 2.76
N TRP A 44 -8.42 -4.73 2.26
CA TRP A 44 -9.42 -3.68 2.45
C TRP A 44 -10.48 -4.12 3.45
N GLU A 45 -10.67 -3.33 4.51
CA GLU A 45 -11.67 -3.57 5.55
C GLU A 45 -12.75 -2.47 5.49
N PRO A 46 -13.86 -2.68 4.74
CA PRO A 46 -14.83 -1.62 4.46
C PRO A 46 -15.58 -1.13 5.70
N MET A 47 -15.80 -2.01 6.69
CA MET A 47 -16.54 -1.68 7.91
C MET A 47 -15.76 -0.74 8.82
N SER A 48 -14.45 -0.98 8.96
CA SER A 48 -13.54 -0.16 9.76
C SER A 48 -12.95 1.01 8.96
N LYS A 49 -13.14 1.01 7.63
CA LYS A 49 -12.47 1.93 6.68
C LYS A 49 -10.96 1.92 6.87
N VAL A 50 -10.38 0.73 6.89
CA VAL A 50 -8.94 0.54 7.02
C VAL A 50 -8.41 -0.18 5.78
N ALA A 51 -7.37 0.39 5.18
CA ALA A 51 -6.53 -0.27 4.20
C ALA A 51 -5.26 -0.76 4.90
N ARG A 52 -5.00 -2.06 4.87
CA ARG A 52 -3.74 -2.64 5.36
C ARG A 52 -2.81 -2.95 4.20
N VAL A 53 -1.57 -2.50 4.28
CA VAL A 53 -0.59 -2.60 3.19
C VAL A 53 0.74 -3.17 3.70
N GLY A 54 1.11 -4.34 3.21
CA GLY A 54 2.47 -4.87 3.35
C GLY A 54 3.28 -4.56 2.09
N ALA A 55 4.35 -3.77 2.22
CA ALA A 55 5.28 -3.47 1.14
C ALA A 55 6.58 -4.28 1.32
N CYS A 56 6.78 -5.28 0.46
CA CYS A 56 7.98 -6.09 0.47
C CYS A 56 8.96 -5.54 -0.54
N ILE A 57 10.17 -5.13 -0.13
CA ILE A 57 11.18 -4.54 -1.03
C ILE A 57 12.47 -5.33 -1.04
N THR A 58 13.16 -5.35 -2.19
CA THR A 58 14.41 -6.09 -2.35
C THR A 58 15.56 -5.42 -1.61
N ASN A 59 15.75 -4.12 -1.85
CA ASN A 59 16.85 -3.35 -1.27
C ASN A 59 16.43 -2.82 0.10
N TYR A 60 16.29 -3.71 1.08
CA TYR A 60 15.87 -3.32 2.43
C TYR A 60 17.03 -2.74 3.24
N THR A 61 17.44 -1.53 2.88
CA THR A 61 18.33 -0.69 3.69
C THR A 61 17.56 0.51 4.23
N TRP A 62 18.19 1.36 5.04
CA TRP A 62 17.53 2.51 5.66
C TRP A 62 16.94 3.46 4.61
N GLU A 63 17.72 3.88 3.62
CA GLU A 63 17.31 4.89 2.64
C GLU A 63 16.12 4.43 1.77
N PRO A 64 16.13 3.24 1.14
CA PRO A 64 14.99 2.74 0.39
C PRO A 64 13.75 2.53 1.27
N ARG A 65 13.92 2.06 2.50
CA ARG A 65 12.80 1.93 3.46
C ARG A 65 12.16 3.29 3.75
N MET A 66 12.98 4.33 3.95
CA MET A 66 12.48 5.69 4.18
C MET A 66 11.75 6.25 2.95
N GLN A 67 12.23 5.96 1.74
CA GLN A 67 11.54 6.35 0.51
C GLN A 67 10.14 5.71 0.40
N VAL A 68 10.02 4.41 0.69
CA VAL A 68 8.71 3.73 0.71
C VAL A 68 7.81 4.31 1.80
N LEU A 69 8.35 4.55 2.99
CA LEU A 69 7.62 5.16 4.11
C LEU A 69 7.05 6.53 3.71
N GLU A 70 7.84 7.40 3.08
CA GLU A 70 7.39 8.71 2.62
C GLU A 70 6.22 8.60 1.64
N ARG A 71 6.27 7.65 0.69
CA ARG A 71 5.21 7.43 -0.29
C ARG A 71 3.92 6.89 0.36
N LEU A 72 4.04 5.99 1.34
CA LEU A 72 2.90 5.47 2.10
C LEU A 72 2.26 6.56 2.97
N VAL A 73 3.06 7.41 3.62
CA VAL A 73 2.55 8.56 4.40
C VAL A 73 1.84 9.56 3.48
N GLN A 74 2.40 9.86 2.31
CA GLN A 74 1.75 10.74 1.32
C GLN A 74 0.44 10.13 0.79
N PHE A 75 0.38 8.80 0.62
CA PHE A 75 -0.85 8.11 0.24
C PHE A 75 -1.91 8.23 1.35
N GLN A 76 -1.54 7.99 2.61
CA GLN A 76 -2.44 8.18 3.76
C GLN A 76 -2.96 9.62 3.84
N GLN A 77 -2.10 10.62 3.65
CA GLN A 77 -2.51 12.03 3.67
C GLN A 77 -3.50 12.37 2.55
N ALA A 78 -3.29 11.82 1.35
CA ALA A 78 -4.18 12.04 0.20
C ALA A 78 -5.58 11.42 0.40
N HIS A 79 -5.70 10.43 1.29
CA HIS A 79 -6.92 9.68 1.56
C HIS A 79 -7.40 9.79 3.01
N ALA A 80 -6.94 10.79 3.76
CA ALA A 80 -7.21 10.93 5.18
C ALA A 80 -8.72 11.01 5.50
N ASP A 81 -9.53 11.54 4.58
CA ASP A 81 -10.99 11.62 4.70
C ASP A 81 -11.72 10.32 4.28
N ASP A 82 -11.05 9.43 3.57
CA ASP A 82 -11.62 8.21 2.99
C ASP A 82 -11.43 6.99 3.92
N PHE A 83 -10.19 6.76 4.36
CA PHE A 83 -9.81 5.59 5.15
C PHE A 83 -8.51 5.82 5.95
N ALA A 84 -8.30 5.00 6.99
CA ALA A 84 -7.03 4.90 7.67
C ALA A 84 -6.10 3.90 6.95
N LEU A 85 -4.81 4.23 6.89
CA LEU A 85 -3.79 3.33 6.36
C LEU A 85 -3.03 2.70 7.52
N ASP A 86 -2.95 1.37 7.50
CA ASP A 86 -2.06 0.58 8.36
C ASP A 86 -1.04 -0.10 7.45
N PHE A 87 0.25 0.01 7.75
CA PHE A 87 1.26 -0.47 6.84
C PHE A 87 2.52 -1.00 7.52
N ASP A 88 3.15 -1.95 6.85
CA ASP A 88 4.46 -2.47 7.21
C ASP A 88 5.36 -2.55 5.96
N ILE A 89 6.66 -2.39 6.18
CA ILE A 89 7.68 -2.47 5.14
C ILE A 89 8.65 -3.56 5.57
N VAL A 90 8.71 -4.62 4.78
CA VAL A 90 9.49 -5.82 5.09
C VAL A 90 10.47 -6.15 3.98
N PRO A 91 11.58 -6.83 4.29
CA PRO A 91 12.52 -7.25 3.26
C PRO A 91 11.94 -8.41 2.45
N LEU A 92 12.09 -8.38 1.11
CA LEU A 92 11.47 -9.36 0.21
C LEU A 92 11.96 -10.80 0.45
N ASN A 93 13.21 -10.98 0.85
CA ASN A 93 13.77 -12.29 1.17
C ASN A 93 13.14 -12.93 2.41
N ALA A 94 12.71 -12.16 3.41
CA ALA A 94 12.03 -12.70 4.59
C ALA A 94 10.62 -13.27 4.26
N VAL A 95 10.10 -12.99 3.07
CA VAL A 95 8.83 -13.54 2.57
C VAL A 95 9.06 -14.75 1.66
N GLN A 96 10.30 -14.99 1.21
CA GLN A 96 10.67 -16.09 0.31
C GLN A 96 11.31 -17.28 1.02
N ASP A 97 11.70 -17.14 2.29
CA ASP A 97 12.12 -18.28 3.10
C ASP A 97 10.90 -19.10 3.55
N GLU A 98 10.98 -20.41 3.33
CA GLU A 98 9.92 -21.41 3.52
C GLU A 98 9.36 -21.50 4.96
N GLU A 99 9.91 -20.78 5.94
CA GLU A 99 9.39 -20.71 7.31
C GLU A 99 8.13 -19.83 7.49
N PHE A 100 7.80 -18.93 6.54
CA PHE A 100 6.59 -18.08 6.66
C PHE A 100 5.32 -18.74 6.08
N ALA A 101 5.44 -19.90 5.43
CA ALA A 101 4.30 -20.60 4.81
C ALA A 101 3.55 -21.56 5.75
N GLU A 102 4.08 -21.82 6.96
CA GLU A 102 3.49 -22.77 7.93
C GLU A 102 3.03 -22.13 9.27
N ALA A 103 2.87 -20.80 9.37
CA ALA A 103 2.38 -20.13 10.59
C ALA A 103 0.97 -19.53 10.44
#